data_AF-A0ABD6SW12-F1
#
_entry.id   AF-A0ABD6SW12-F1
#
_cell.length_a   1.000
_cell.length_b   1.000
_cell.length_c   1.000
_cell.angle_alpha   90.00
_cell.angle_beta   90.00
_cell.angle_gamma   90.00
#
_symmetry.space_group_name_H-M   'P 1'
#
loop_
_entity.id
_entity.type
_entity.pdbx_description
1 polymer ?
#
loop_
_entity_poly.entity_id
_entity_poly.type
_entity_poly.pdbx_seq_one_letter_code
_entity_poly.pdbx_strand_id
1 'polypeptide(L)'
;MKKAYFSKRIYKIDVPHEMVDALAETIETCNQAKRFAFQMIVREKRWNRKVYTDSLHLVLKRNYQLNDYYANSAAQEAKALFTGLMELQKLYEKQTQEKIKKLKKKLKQERTKLTNLRKIKQSCVKGKLTFPKNTHFAKHNTLISLSRKKDTLIWLNEYLFEHQYLDVQMK
;
A
#
# COMPACT_ATOMS: atom_id res chain seq x y z
N MET A 1 12.65 -23.26 36.58
CA MET A 1 11.92 -21.98 36.47
C MET A 1 12.90 -20.85 36.25
N LYS A 2 12.80 -20.10 35.15
CA LYS A 2 13.55 -18.83 35.00
C LYS A 2 12.99 -17.84 36.02
N LYS A 3 13.82 -17.34 36.94
CA LYS A 3 13.40 -16.30 37.89
C LYS A 3 13.02 -15.06 37.08
N ALA A 4 11.75 -14.69 37.08
CA ALA A 4 11.34 -13.37 36.60
C ALA A 4 11.86 -12.37 37.63
N TYR A 5 12.92 -11.63 37.29
CA TYR A 5 13.36 -10.50 38.09
C TYR A 5 12.24 -9.46 38.01
N PHE A 6 11.50 -9.27 39.10
CA PHE A 6 10.57 -8.16 39.21
C PHE A 6 11.38 -6.88 39.02
N SER A 7 11.06 -6.09 37.98
CA SER A 7 11.67 -4.78 37.78
C SER A 7 11.35 -3.93 39.02
N LYS A 8 12.36 -3.50 39.76
CA LYS A 8 12.16 -2.50 40.81
C LYS A 8 11.68 -1.22 40.12
N ARG A 9 10.39 -0.92 40.25
CA ARG A 9 9.81 0.32 39.74
C ARG A 9 10.27 1.44 40.68
N ILE A 10 10.94 2.43 40.11
CA ILE A 10 11.37 3.63 40.83
C ILE A 10 10.37 4.73 40.47
N TYR A 11 9.66 5.27 41.45
CA TYR A 11 8.77 6.41 41.22
C TYR A 11 9.56 7.73 41.37
N LYS A 12 9.12 8.78 40.66
CA LYS A 12 9.77 10.10 40.74
C LYS A 12 9.78 10.67 42.17
N ILE A 13 8.76 10.34 42.97
CA ILE A 13 8.63 10.76 44.36
C ILE A 13 9.66 10.10 45.29
N ASP A 14 10.23 8.96 44.88
CA ASP A 14 11.17 8.17 45.69
C ASP A 14 12.63 8.56 45.42
N VAL A 15 12.86 9.55 44.55
CA VAL A 15 14.18 9.93 44.02
C VAL A 15 14.41 11.43 44.28
N PRO A 16 15.63 11.86 44.64
CA PRO A 16 15.94 13.27 44.78
C PRO A 16 15.59 14.07 43.51
N HIS A 17 15.05 15.28 43.70
CA HIS A 17 14.58 16.12 42.58
C HIS A 17 15.68 16.38 41.55
N GLU A 18 16.90 16.67 42.00
CA GLU A 18 18.07 16.87 41.14
C GLU A 18 18.36 15.68 40.22
N MET A 19 18.16 14.45 40.72
CA MET A 19 18.36 13.24 39.92
C MET A 19 17.21 13.05 38.92
N VAL A 20 15.98 13.44 39.27
CA VAL A 20 14.86 13.43 38.33
C VAL A 20 15.09 14.41 37.18
N ASP A 21 15.59 15.61 37.48
CA ASP A 21 15.89 16.64 36.48
C ASP A 21 17.04 16.21 35.56
N ALA A 22 18.13 15.69 36.14
CA ALA A 22 19.25 15.17 35.36
C ALA A 22 18.84 14.01 34.43
N LEU A 23 17.96 13.11 34.90
CA LEU A 23 17.41 12.04 34.07
C LEU A 23 16.53 12.58 32.94
N ALA A 24 15.70 13.59 33.22
CA ALA A 24 14.86 14.23 32.21
C ALA A 24 15.72 14.87 31.12
N GLU A 25 16.72 15.66 31.50
CA GLU A 25 17.67 16.30 30.56
C GLU A 25 18.44 15.26 29.73
N THR A 26 18.88 14.17 30.37
CA THR A 26 19.56 13.07 29.67
C THR A 26 18.66 12.41 28.63
N ILE A 27 17.38 12.17 28.98
CA ILE A 27 16.39 11.59 28.06
C ILE A 27 16.12 12.54 26.89
N GLU A 28 15.95 13.83 27.16
CA GLU A 28 15.73 14.84 26.12
C GLU A 28 16.91 14.92 25.16
N THR A 29 18.14 15.00 25.69
CA THR A 29 19.38 15.02 24.91
C THR A 29 19.52 13.75 24.06
N CYS A 30 19.23 12.58 24.63
CA CYS A 30 19.24 11.31 23.91
C CYS A 30 18.18 11.28 22.78
N ASN A 31 16.98 11.81 23.03
CA ASN A 31 15.92 11.89 22.02
C ASN A 31 16.28 12.85 20.88
N GLN A 32 16.93 13.97 21.18
CA GLN A 32 17.45 14.89 20.17
C GLN A 32 18.55 14.21 19.33
N ALA A 33 19.48 13.50 19.97
CA ALA A 33 20.52 12.73 19.31
C ALA A 33 19.93 11.65 18.37
N LYS A 34 18.88 10.92 18.81
CA LYS A 34 18.15 9.95 17.98
C LYS A 34 17.53 10.60 16.73
N ARG A 35 16.85 11.73 16.89
CA ARG A 35 16.24 12.48 15.78
C ARG A 35 17.29 12.96 14.79
N PHE A 36 18.40 13.50 15.29
CA PHE A 36 19.52 13.91 14.45
C PHE A 36 20.12 12.72 13.70
N ALA A 37 20.42 11.62 14.38
CA ALA A 37 20.96 10.40 13.79
C ALA A 37 20.07 9.90 12.65
N PHE A 38 18.75 9.86 12.86
CA PHE A 38 17.80 9.46 11.83
C PHE A 38 17.82 10.40 10.62
N GLN A 39 17.78 11.72 10.85
CA GLN A 39 17.86 12.71 9.76
C GLN A 39 19.16 12.57 8.95
N MET A 40 20.27 12.29 9.61
CA MET A 40 21.56 12.06 8.96
C MET A 40 21.52 10.83 8.05
N ILE A 41 21.01 9.70 8.54
CA ILE A 41 20.85 8.47 7.75
C ILE A 41 19.97 8.71 6.52
N VAL A 42 18.86 9.45 6.69
CA VAL A 42 17.97 9.81 5.57
C VAL A 42 18.69 10.67 4.52
N ARG A 43 19.49 11.67 4.96
CA ARG A 43 20.27 12.53 4.06
C ARG A 43 21.35 11.74 3.31
N GLU A 44 22.10 10.89 4.01
CA GLU A 44 23.11 10.02 3.40
C GLU A 44 22.49 9.12 2.34
N LYS A 45 21.31 8.54 2.62
CA LYS A 45 20.60 7.73 1.63
C LYS A 45 20.15 8.55 0.42
N ARG A 46 19.65 9.77 0.63
CA ARG A 46 19.16 10.64 -0.45
C ARG A 46 20.29 11.12 -1.37
N TRP A 47 21.44 11.46 -0.81
CA TRP A 47 22.57 12.01 -1.57
C TRP A 47 23.58 10.95 -2.02
N ASN A 48 23.43 9.71 -1.56
CA ASN A 48 24.33 8.59 -1.84
C ASN A 48 25.81 8.91 -1.52
N ARG A 49 26.03 9.68 -0.46
CA ARG A 49 27.36 10.05 0.06
C ARG A 49 27.30 10.18 1.57
N LYS A 50 28.44 9.92 2.23
CA LYS A 50 28.57 10.18 3.67
C LYS A 50 28.55 11.69 3.91
N VAL A 51 27.85 12.13 4.95
CA VAL A 51 27.84 13.56 5.31
C VAL A 51 29.02 13.90 6.21
N TYR A 52 29.44 12.94 7.05
CA TYR A 52 30.61 13.07 7.91
C TYR A 52 31.67 12.02 7.52
N THR A 53 32.94 12.38 7.72
CA THR A 53 34.07 11.44 7.58
C THR A 53 34.02 10.38 8.68
N ASP A 54 33.65 10.80 9.88
CA ASP A 54 33.62 9.98 11.08
C ASP A 54 32.36 9.12 11.15
N SER A 55 32.37 8.13 12.05
CA SER A 55 31.17 7.33 12.32
C SER A 55 30.08 8.19 12.96
N LEU A 56 28.81 7.88 12.66
CA LEU A 56 27.67 8.60 13.23
C LEU A 56 27.68 8.59 14.77
N HIS A 57 28.18 7.51 15.38
CA HIS A 57 28.38 7.40 16.83
C HIS A 57 29.34 8.46 17.36
N LEU A 58 30.51 8.65 16.73
CA LEU A 58 31.49 9.66 17.15
C LEU A 58 30.95 11.08 16.98
N VAL A 59 30.20 11.32 15.90
CA VAL A 59 29.52 12.61 15.67
C VAL A 59 28.49 12.89 16.77
N LEU A 60 27.67 11.91 17.15
CA LEU A 60 26.69 12.05 18.23
C LEU A 60 27.37 12.30 19.58
N LYS A 61 28.43 11.54 19.88
CA LYS A 61 29.22 11.68 21.11
C LYS A 61 29.78 13.09 21.25
N ARG A 62 30.33 13.65 20.17
CA ARG A 62 30.89 15.02 20.14
C ARG A 62 29.80 16.09 20.24
N ASN A 63 28.72 15.96 19.48
CA ASN A 63 27.70 17.01 19.36
C ASN A 63 26.82 17.14 20.61
N TYR A 64 26.53 16.02 21.28
CA TYR A 64 25.61 15.98 22.42
C TYR A 64 26.30 15.64 23.75
N GLN A 65 27.64 15.57 23.75
CA GLN A 65 28.45 15.23 24.94
C GLN A 65 27.99 13.94 25.64
N LEU A 66 27.44 13.00 24.88
CA LEU A 66 26.90 11.74 25.40
C LEU A 66 28.03 10.77 25.75
N ASN A 67 27.76 9.87 26.70
CA ASN A 67 28.62 8.72 26.90
C ASN A 67 28.55 7.75 25.70
N ASP A 68 29.48 6.80 25.67
CA ASP A 68 29.60 5.86 24.56
C ASP A 68 28.33 5.01 24.37
N TYR A 69 27.70 4.63 25.48
CA TYR A 69 26.49 3.83 25.51
C TYR A 69 25.30 4.54 24.87
N TYR A 70 25.01 5.77 25.28
CA TYR A 70 23.89 6.55 24.75
C TYR A 70 24.10 6.92 23.29
N ALA A 71 25.32 7.30 22.89
CA ALA A 71 25.63 7.60 21.50
C ALA A 71 25.43 6.35 20.60
N ASN A 72 25.86 5.17 21.06
CA ASN A 72 25.70 3.92 20.32
C ASN A 72 24.23 3.50 20.24
N SER A 73 23.52 3.56 21.36
CA SER A 73 22.08 3.28 21.43
C SER A 73 21.30 4.18 20.46
N ALA A 74 21.54 5.49 20.48
CA ALA A 74 20.87 6.43 19.60
C ALA A 74 21.14 6.14 18.11
N ALA A 75 22.39 5.84 17.75
CA ALA A 75 22.75 5.49 16.38
C ALA A 75 22.11 4.17 15.92
N GLN A 76 22.07 3.15 16.78
CA GLN A 76 21.48 1.85 16.45
C GLN A 76 19.96 1.92 16.32
N GLU A 77 19.28 2.60 17.26
CA GLU A 77 17.83 2.78 17.19
C GLU A 77 17.41 3.55 15.94
N ALA A 78 18.13 4.63 15.59
CA ALA A 78 17.87 5.38 14.37
C ALA A 78 18.05 4.52 13.11
N LYS A 79 19.08 3.66 13.07
CA LYS A 79 19.28 2.70 11.98
C LYS A 79 18.14 1.69 11.90
N ALA A 80 17.73 1.11 13.02
CA ALA A 80 16.65 0.13 13.09
C ALA A 80 15.31 0.73 12.64
N LEU A 81 15.01 1.96 13.06
CA LEU A 81 13.81 2.69 12.64
C LEU A 81 13.86 2.95 11.13
N PHE A 82 15.00 3.39 10.60
CA PHE A 82 15.17 3.61 9.18
C PHE A 82 15.00 2.33 8.35
N THR A 83 15.59 1.20 8.77
CA THR A 83 15.42 -0.09 8.09
C THR A 83 13.97 -0.55 8.11
N GLY A 84 13.28 -0.40 9.25
CA GLY A 84 11.85 -0.74 9.36
C GLY A 84 10.98 0.09 8.42
N LEU A 85 11.24 1.39 8.30
CA LEU A 85 10.52 2.26 7.35
C LEU A 85 10.79 1.88 5.90
N MET A 86 12.02 1.52 5.54
CA MET A 86 12.37 1.07 4.19
C MET A 86 11.68 -0.25 3.82
N GLU A 87 11.56 -1.18 4.77
CA GLU A 87 10.82 -2.43 4.56
C GLU A 87 9.32 -2.18 4.40
N LEU A 88 8.76 -1.31 5.24
CA LEU A 88 7.36 -0.90 5.15
C LEU A 88 7.06 -0.24 3.80
N GLN A 89 7.93 0.64 3.32
CA GLN A 89 7.81 1.27 2.01
C GLN A 89 7.78 0.22 0.89
N LYS A 90 8.68 -0.76 0.90
CA LYS A 90 8.70 -1.86 -0.08
C LYS A 90 7.39 -2.66 -0.07
N LEU A 91 6.80 -2.91 1.10
CA LEU A 91 5.52 -3.60 1.21
C LEU A 91 4.38 -2.78 0.58
N TYR A 92 4.33 -1.47 0.85
CA TYR A 92 3.33 -0.59 0.24
C TYR A 92 3.48 -0.46 -1.26
N GLU A 93 4.72 -0.39 -1.78
CA GLU A 93 4.99 -0.39 -3.22
C GLU A 93 4.46 -1.67 -3.88
N LYS A 94 4.75 -2.85 -3.30
CA LYS A 94 4.22 -4.14 -3.79
C LYS A 94 2.70 -4.18 -3.80
N GLN A 95 2.05 -3.79 -2.70
CA GLN A 95 0.59 -3.75 -2.61
C GLN A 95 -0.02 -2.80 -3.66
N THR A 96 0.61 -1.65 -3.88
CA THR A 96 0.16 -0.67 -4.88
C THR A 96 0.29 -1.22 -6.30
N GLN A 97 1.40 -1.88 -6.62
CA GLN A 97 1.59 -2.55 -7.92
C GLN A 97 0.54 -3.64 -8.16
N GLU A 98 0.21 -4.44 -7.15
CA GLU A 98 -0.85 -5.44 -7.25
C GLU A 98 -2.24 -4.83 -7.49
N LYS A 99 -2.56 -3.72 -6.80
CA LYS A 99 -3.81 -2.97 -7.05
C LYS A 99 -3.86 -2.48 -8.49
N ILE A 100 -2.78 -1.87 -8.99
CA ILE A 100 -2.68 -1.43 -10.40
C ILE A 100 -2.88 -2.60 -11.36
N LYS A 101 -2.26 -3.76 -11.10
CA LYS A 101 -2.41 -4.97 -11.93
C LYS A 101 -3.86 -5.45 -11.96
N LYS A 102 -4.55 -5.46 -10.81
CA LYS A 102 -5.97 -5.81 -10.72
C LYS A 102 -6.85 -4.83 -11.51
N LEU A 103 -6.60 -3.52 -11.38
CA LEU A 103 -7.33 -2.49 -12.13
C LEU A 103 -7.11 -2.62 -13.64
N LYS A 104 -5.87 -2.82 -14.09
CA LYS A 104 -5.56 -3.07 -15.52
C LYS A 104 -6.28 -4.29 -16.07
N LYS A 105 -6.37 -5.38 -15.29
CA LYS A 105 -7.11 -6.59 -15.69
C LYS A 105 -8.61 -6.32 -15.82
N LYS A 106 -9.22 -5.65 -14.84
CA LYS A 106 -10.64 -5.25 -14.90
C LYS A 106 -10.91 -4.36 -16.12
N LEU A 107 -10.09 -3.35 -16.33
CA LEU A 107 -10.21 -2.44 -17.46
C LEU A 107 -10.08 -3.18 -18.81
N LYS A 108 -9.16 -4.16 -18.92
CA LYS A 108 -9.07 -5.01 -20.11
C LYS A 108 -10.36 -5.81 -20.32
N GLN A 109 -10.91 -6.41 -19.26
CA GLN A 109 -12.15 -7.18 -19.32
C GLN A 109 -13.34 -6.30 -19.76
N GLU A 110 -13.50 -5.12 -19.17
CA GLU A 110 -14.54 -4.17 -19.56
C GLU A 110 -14.38 -3.71 -21.01
N ARG A 111 -13.16 -3.38 -21.45
CA ARG A 111 -12.90 -3.04 -22.86
C ARG A 111 -13.28 -4.18 -23.80
N THR A 112 -12.91 -5.42 -23.48
CA THR A 112 -13.28 -6.59 -24.30
C THR A 112 -14.79 -6.81 -24.34
N LYS A 113 -15.48 -6.68 -23.19
CA LYS A 113 -16.94 -6.77 -23.09
C LYS A 113 -17.60 -5.71 -23.98
N LEU A 114 -17.15 -4.46 -23.87
CA LEU A 114 -17.66 -3.35 -24.64
C LEU A 114 -17.41 -3.52 -26.15
N THR A 115 -16.24 -4.02 -26.57
CA THR A 115 -15.98 -4.32 -27.99
C THR A 115 -16.90 -5.41 -28.54
N ASN A 116 -17.24 -6.42 -27.72
CA ASN A 116 -18.17 -7.47 -28.12
C ASN A 116 -19.60 -6.92 -28.24
N LEU A 117 -20.06 -6.10 -27.28
CA LEU A 117 -21.37 -5.45 -27.35
C LEU A 117 -21.48 -4.53 -28.58
N ARG A 118 -20.43 -3.76 -28.90
CA ARG A 118 -20.38 -2.94 -30.13
C ARG A 118 -20.51 -3.77 -31.41
N LYS A 119 -19.85 -4.93 -31.49
CA LYS A 119 -19.97 -5.84 -32.64
C LYS A 119 -21.40 -6.37 -32.78
N ILE A 120 -22.03 -6.75 -31.66
CA ILE A 120 -23.43 -7.21 -31.66
C ILE A 120 -24.34 -6.08 -32.12
N LYS A 121 -24.20 -4.86 -31.57
CA LYS A 121 -24.99 -3.70 -32.01
C LYS A 121 -24.83 -3.39 -33.50
N GLN A 122 -23.60 -3.41 -34.01
CA GLN A 122 -23.35 -3.26 -35.46
C GLN A 122 -24.03 -4.36 -36.28
N SER A 123 -24.15 -5.57 -35.75
CA SER A 123 -24.87 -6.66 -36.43
C SER A 123 -26.38 -6.49 -36.40
N CYS A 124 -26.96 -5.90 -35.33
CA CYS A 124 -28.36 -5.48 -35.28
C CYS A 124 -28.66 -4.46 -36.38
N VAL A 125 -27.85 -3.40 -36.49
CA VAL A 125 -28.02 -2.34 -37.50
C VAL A 125 -27.96 -2.89 -38.94
N LYS A 126 -27.15 -3.93 -39.17
CA LYS A 126 -27.04 -4.61 -40.48
C LYS A 126 -28.18 -5.59 -40.76
N GLY A 127 -29.12 -5.80 -39.83
CA GLY A 127 -30.24 -6.74 -39.97
C GLY A 127 -29.86 -8.22 -39.89
N LYS A 128 -28.60 -8.54 -39.56
CA LYS A 128 -28.12 -9.93 -39.40
C LYS A 128 -27.46 -10.08 -38.04
N LEU A 129 -28.30 -10.22 -37.01
CA LEU A 129 -27.86 -10.40 -35.63
C LEU A 129 -26.91 -11.60 -35.51
N THR A 130 -25.69 -11.34 -35.05
CA THR A 130 -24.64 -12.35 -34.90
C THR A 130 -23.98 -12.21 -33.54
N PHE A 131 -23.74 -13.35 -32.89
CA PHE A 131 -23.10 -13.39 -31.58
C PHE A 131 -21.66 -13.92 -31.70
N PRO A 132 -20.69 -13.34 -30.97
CA PRO A 132 -19.34 -13.89 -30.92
C PRO A 132 -19.33 -15.32 -30.38
N LYS A 133 -18.46 -16.17 -30.95
CA LYS A 133 -18.23 -17.54 -30.46
C LYS A 133 -17.82 -17.50 -28.98
N ASN A 134 -18.36 -18.41 -28.16
CA ASN A 134 -18.21 -18.47 -26.69
C ASN A 134 -18.98 -17.43 -25.87
N THR A 135 -20.07 -16.88 -26.41
CA THR A 135 -21.01 -16.09 -25.61
C THR A 135 -22.23 -16.93 -25.23
N HIS A 136 -22.84 -16.61 -24.09
CA HIS A 136 -24.07 -17.28 -23.61
C HIS A 136 -25.34 -16.76 -24.29
N PHE A 137 -25.20 -16.03 -25.41
CA PHE A 137 -26.31 -15.57 -26.21
C PHE A 137 -26.73 -16.66 -27.18
N ALA A 138 -28.04 -16.90 -27.28
CA ALA A 138 -28.62 -17.75 -28.29
C ALA A 138 -29.76 -17.00 -29.00
N LYS A 139 -29.89 -17.24 -30.31
CA LYS A 139 -31.01 -16.77 -31.12
C LYS A 139 -31.84 -17.98 -31.53
N HIS A 140 -33.13 -17.96 -31.21
CA HIS A 140 -34.11 -18.97 -31.62
C HIS A 140 -35.21 -18.25 -32.41
N ASN A 141 -35.15 -18.31 -33.74
CA ASN A 141 -36.02 -17.53 -34.64
C ASN A 141 -36.00 -16.02 -34.30
N THR A 142 -37.05 -15.49 -33.69
CA THR A 142 -37.21 -14.10 -33.25
C THR A 142 -36.80 -13.86 -31.80
N LEU A 143 -36.68 -14.93 -31.01
CA LEU A 143 -36.32 -14.88 -29.59
C LEU A 143 -34.81 -14.79 -29.42
N ILE A 144 -34.39 -13.93 -28.51
CA ILE A 144 -32.99 -13.82 -28.07
C ILE A 144 -32.94 -14.18 -26.60
N SER A 145 -32.03 -15.07 -26.22
CA SER A 145 -31.81 -15.45 -24.82
C SER A 145 -30.37 -15.23 -24.39
N LEU A 146 -30.19 -14.89 -23.12
CA LEU A 146 -28.90 -14.83 -22.44
C LEU A 146 -28.96 -15.73 -21.21
N SER A 147 -28.24 -16.85 -21.26
CA SER A 147 -28.12 -17.74 -20.11
C SER A 147 -27.09 -17.19 -19.12
N ARG A 148 -27.49 -17.07 -17.86
CA ARG A 148 -26.60 -16.76 -16.72
C ARG A 148 -26.63 -17.94 -15.76
N LYS A 149 -25.78 -17.89 -14.73
CA LYS A 149 -25.65 -18.99 -13.77
C LYS A 149 -26.91 -19.26 -12.94
N LYS A 150 -27.76 -18.25 -12.73
CA LYS A 150 -28.94 -18.35 -11.85
C LYS A 150 -30.26 -18.15 -12.60
N ASP A 151 -30.23 -17.45 -13.72
CA ASP A 151 -31.38 -16.96 -14.45
C ASP A 151 -31.08 -16.92 -15.96
N THR A 152 -32.14 -16.86 -16.77
CA THR A 152 -32.03 -16.65 -18.21
C THR A 152 -32.87 -15.43 -18.57
N LEU A 153 -32.24 -14.44 -19.20
CA LEU A 153 -32.96 -13.29 -19.74
C LEU A 153 -33.41 -13.62 -21.16
N ILE A 154 -34.64 -13.26 -21.50
CA ILE A 154 -35.24 -13.53 -22.80
C ILE A 154 -35.84 -12.22 -23.33
N TRP A 155 -35.61 -11.96 -24.62
CA TRP A 155 -36.20 -10.86 -25.37
C TRP A 155 -36.98 -11.42 -26.56
N LEU A 156 -38.19 -10.91 -26.76
CA LEU A 156 -39.14 -11.43 -27.76
C LEU A 156 -38.83 -11.01 -29.20
N ASN A 157 -38.06 -9.93 -29.37
CA ASN A 157 -37.63 -9.42 -30.66
C ASN A 157 -36.27 -8.70 -30.54
N GLU A 158 -35.67 -8.41 -31.70
CA GLU A 158 -34.35 -7.75 -31.77
C GLU A 158 -34.38 -6.32 -31.23
N TYR A 159 -35.50 -5.61 -31.40
CA TYR A 159 -35.69 -4.23 -30.94
C TYR A 159 -35.61 -4.10 -29.41
N LEU A 160 -36.31 -4.98 -28.68
CA LEU A 160 -36.29 -5.01 -27.22
C LEU A 160 -34.89 -5.38 -26.70
N PHE A 161 -34.21 -6.32 -27.35
CA PHE A 161 -32.84 -6.67 -26.99
C PHE A 161 -31.86 -5.50 -27.16
N GLU A 162 -31.98 -4.74 -28.26
CA GLU A 162 -31.11 -3.59 -28.50
C GLU A 162 -31.30 -2.50 -27.42
N HIS A 163 -32.54 -2.06 -27.20
CA HIS A 163 -32.79 -0.91 -26.33
C HIS A 163 -32.78 -1.26 -24.83
N GLN A 164 -33.27 -2.43 -24.44
CA GLN A 164 -33.35 -2.78 -23.02
C GLN A 164 -32.04 -3.39 -22.50
N TYR A 165 -31.21 -3.98 -23.37
CA TYR A 165 -29.99 -4.66 -22.95
C TYR A 165 -28.71 -4.05 -23.54
N LEU A 166 -28.58 -3.94 -24.87
CA LEU A 166 -27.34 -3.44 -25.47
C LEU A 166 -27.06 -1.98 -25.10
N ASP A 167 -28.03 -1.09 -25.29
CA ASP A 167 -27.87 0.34 -25.00
C ASP A 167 -27.61 0.60 -23.51
N VAL A 168 -28.30 -0.13 -22.63
CA VAL A 168 -28.11 -0.02 -21.17
C VAL A 168 -26.73 -0.52 -20.74
N GLN A 169 -26.22 -1.58 -21.36
CA GLN A 169 -24.90 -2.14 -21.03
C GLN A 169 -23.72 -1.37 -21.66
N MET A 170 -24.01 -0.48 -22.62
CA MET A 170 -22.99 0.34 -23.31
C MET A 170 -22.90 1.77 -22.77
N LYS A 171 -23.87 2.22 -21.96
CA LYS A 171 -23.77 3.45 -21.15
C LYS A 171 -22.82 3.23 -19.97
#